data_AF-A0A1G9MY34-F1
#
_entry.id   AF-A0A1G9MY34-F1
#
_cell.length_a   1.000
_cell.length_b   1.000
_cell.length_c   1.000
_cell.angle_alpha   90.00
_cell.angle_beta   90.00
_cell.angle_gamma   90.00
#
_symmetry.space_group_name_H-M   'P 1'
#
loop_
_entity.id
_entity.type
_entity.pdbx_description
1 polymer ?
#
loop_
_entity_poly.entity_id
_entity_poly.type
_entity_poly.pdbx_seq_one_letter_code
_entity_poly.pdbx_strand_id
1 'polypeptide(L)'
;MSLRAYSIYDRDAGPEEGAALAFAHSVKDARKIGFSTLRDWFGTEWIDVAADHLPCDVEWLAEQEGVDLNGETRLIESPMVCERCELWGRSPLVEKGICEECRDEDSEE
;
A
#
# COMPACT_ATOMS: atom_id res chain seq x y z
N MET A 1 -15.14 -6.10 -12.03
CA MET A 1 -14.24 -4.93 -12.21
C MET A 1 -12.91 -5.31 -11.59
N SER A 2 -11.78 -5.03 -12.24
CA SER A 2 -10.48 -5.33 -11.62
C SER A 2 -10.28 -4.48 -10.36
N LEU A 3 -9.59 -5.02 -9.35
CA LEU A 3 -9.16 -4.28 -8.18
C LEU A 3 -8.10 -3.25 -8.55
N ARG A 4 -8.05 -2.16 -7.79
CA ARG A 4 -7.02 -1.12 -7.87
C ARG A 4 -6.33 -1.02 -6.51
N ALA A 5 -5.07 -0.60 -6.52
CA ALA A 5 -4.30 -0.38 -5.30
C ALA A 5 -4.54 1.04 -4.75
N TYR A 6 -4.71 1.12 -3.44
CA TYR A 6 -4.84 2.37 -2.69
C TYR A 6 -3.94 2.31 -1.47
N SER A 7 -3.31 3.43 -1.14
CA SER A 7 -2.70 3.65 0.17
C SER A 7 -3.75 4.25 1.10
N ILE A 8 -3.94 3.66 2.28
CA ILE A 8 -4.90 4.12 3.28
C ILE A 8 -4.13 4.49 4.54
N TYR A 9 -4.38 5.70 5.04
CA TYR A 9 -3.69 6.26 6.19
C TYR A 9 -4.62 7.21 6.95
N ASP A 10 -4.24 7.50 8.19
CA ASP A 10 -4.87 8.54 8.99
C ASP A 10 -4.40 9.92 8.52
N ARG A 11 -5.31 10.86 8.30
CA ARG A 11 -4.97 12.20 7.77
C ARG A 11 -4.04 13.01 8.67
N ASP A 12 -4.19 12.89 9.98
CA ASP A 12 -3.41 13.67 10.94
C ASP A 12 -2.03 13.05 11.16
N ALA A 13 -1.93 11.72 11.13
CA ALA A 13 -0.65 11.02 11.18
C ALA A 13 0.12 11.10 9.84
N GLY A 14 -0.59 11.11 8.72
CA GLY A 14 0.00 11.06 7.38
C GLY A 14 0.42 9.65 6.96
N PRO A 15 0.76 9.46 5.66
CA PRO A 15 1.16 8.17 5.13
C PRO A 15 2.51 7.66 5.68
N GLU A 16 3.38 8.55 6.14
CA GLU A 16 4.70 8.22 6.70
C GLU A 16 4.64 7.55 8.09
N GLU A 17 3.63 7.87 8.90
CA GLU A 17 3.48 7.34 10.26
C GLU A 17 2.78 5.96 10.27
N GLY A 18 2.24 5.54 9.13
CA GLY A 18 1.61 4.23 8.98
C GLY A 18 0.54 4.25 7.90
N ALA A 19 0.85 3.61 6.77
CA ALA A 19 -0.09 3.39 5.68
C ALA A 19 -0.31 1.90 5.44
N ALA A 20 -1.57 1.51 5.26
CA ALA A 20 -1.97 0.18 4.82
C ALA A 20 -2.22 0.17 3.31
N LEU A 21 -1.98 -0.98 2.67
CA LEU A 21 -2.27 -1.20 1.26
C LEU A 21 -3.65 -1.85 1.10
N ALA A 22 -4.50 -1.26 0.27
CA ALA A 22 -5.81 -1.80 -0.04
C ALA A 22 -5.98 -2.07 -1.54
N PHE A 23 -6.39 -3.29 -1.86
CA PHE A 23 -6.89 -3.65 -3.18
C PHE A 23 -8.43 -3.57 -3.17
N ALA A 24 -8.99 -2.62 -3.91
CA ALA A 24 -10.43 -2.35 -3.88
C ALA A 24 -10.98 -1.91 -5.26
N HIS A 25 -12.29 -2.04 -5.46
CA HIS A 25 -12.93 -1.57 -6.70
C HIS A 25 -13.07 -0.04 -6.76
N SER A 26 -13.05 0.63 -5.61
CA SER A 26 -13.18 2.07 -5.50
C SER A 26 -12.48 2.61 -4.25
N VAL A 27 -12.17 3.91 -4.27
CA VAL A 27 -11.63 4.62 -3.10
C VAL A 27 -12.57 4.54 -1.88
N LYS A 28 -13.89 4.48 -2.11
CA LYS A 28 -14.88 4.34 -1.04
C LYS A 28 -14.77 2.98 -0.36
N ASP A 29 -14.59 1.92 -1.15
CA ASP A 29 -14.44 0.57 -0.63
C ASP A 29 -13.10 0.43 0.10
N ALA A 30 -12.02 1.01 -0.45
CA ALA A 30 -10.72 1.10 0.21
C ALA A 30 -10.87 1.71 1.61
N ARG A 31 -11.39 2.93 1.72
CA ARG A 31 -11.62 3.60 3.03
C ARG A 31 -12.44 2.73 3.98
N LYS A 32 -13.47 2.05 3.46
CA LYS A 32 -14.35 1.19 4.26
C LYS A 32 -13.60 0.03 4.91
N ILE A 33 -12.75 -0.66 4.15
CA ILE A 33 -11.99 -1.80 4.67
C ILE A 33 -10.81 -1.36 5.55
N GLY A 34 -10.19 -0.21 5.26
CA GLY A 34 -9.07 0.31 6.04
C GLY A 34 -9.45 0.99 7.36
N PHE A 35 -10.70 1.44 7.51
CA PHE A 35 -11.13 2.20 8.70
C PHE A 35 -10.96 1.43 10.01
N SER A 36 -11.30 0.14 10.06
CA SER A 36 -11.14 -0.64 11.29
C SER A 36 -9.68 -0.64 11.73
N THR A 37 -8.77 -0.96 10.81
CA THR A 37 -7.33 -1.01 11.07
C THR A 37 -6.79 0.34 11.54
N LEU A 38 -7.11 1.44 10.85
CA LEU A 38 -6.65 2.77 11.28
C LEU A 38 -7.24 3.21 12.63
N ARG A 39 -8.50 2.87 12.89
CA ARG A 39 -9.12 3.13 14.19
C ARG A 39 -8.42 2.35 15.31
N ASP A 40 -8.04 1.10 15.05
CA ASP A 40 -7.30 0.27 16.01
C ASP A 40 -5.85 0.78 16.22
N TRP A 41 -5.20 1.32 15.19
CA TRP A 41 -3.83 1.86 15.27
C TRP A 41 -3.75 3.25 15.93
N PHE A 42 -4.61 4.16 15.50
CA PHE A 42 -4.49 5.60 15.82
C PHE A 42 -5.72 6.17 16.52
N GLY A 43 -6.80 5.41 16.68
CA GLY A 43 -8.08 5.94 17.15
C GLY A 43 -8.80 6.81 16.10
N THR A 44 -8.40 6.69 14.82
CA THR A 44 -8.94 7.43 13.67
C THR A 44 -10.46 7.43 13.61
N GLU A 45 -11.08 8.60 13.39
CA GLU A 45 -12.50 8.69 13.04
C GLU A 45 -12.71 8.50 11.53
N TRP A 46 -13.93 8.11 11.13
CA TRP A 46 -14.23 7.83 9.71
C TRP A 46 -13.91 9.02 8.78
N ILE A 47 -14.10 10.24 9.29
CA ILE A 47 -13.84 11.48 8.55
C ILE A 47 -12.35 11.69 8.26
N ASP A 48 -11.48 11.14 9.10
CA ASP A 48 -10.03 11.32 9.06
C ASP A 48 -9.31 10.20 8.31
N VAL A 49 -10.04 9.16 7.88
CA VAL A 49 -9.51 8.15 6.96
C VAL A 49 -9.26 8.79 5.59
N ALA A 50 -7.99 8.86 5.19
CA ALA A 50 -7.59 9.14 3.82
C ALA A 50 -7.34 7.85 3.03
N ALA A 51 -7.56 7.93 1.72
CA ALA A 51 -7.16 6.87 0.80
C ALA A 51 -6.76 7.50 -0.53
N ASP A 52 -5.54 7.21 -0.97
CA ASP A 52 -4.99 7.69 -2.24
C ASP A 52 -4.82 6.54 -3.21
N HIS A 53 -5.20 6.77 -4.46
CA HIS A 53 -4.98 5.81 -5.53
C HIS A 53 -3.49 5.74 -5.85
N LEU A 54 -2.91 4.55 -5.81
CA LEU A 54 -1.52 4.36 -6.17
C LEU A 54 -1.42 4.33 -7.70
N PRO A 55 -0.64 5.23 -8.33
CA PRO A 55 -0.49 5.28 -9.78
C PRO A 55 0.41 4.18 -10.34
N CYS A 56 0.86 3.25 -9.50
CA CYS A 56 1.73 2.14 -9.90
C CYS A 56 0.96 1.09 -10.71
N ASP A 57 1.71 0.28 -11.45
CA ASP A 57 1.17 -0.95 -12.01
C ASP A 57 0.71 -1.85 -10.84
N VAL A 58 -0.57 -2.22 -10.88
CA VAL A 58 -1.23 -2.93 -9.79
C VAL A 58 -0.87 -4.42 -9.85
N GLU A 59 -0.42 -4.94 -11.01
CA GLU A 59 -0.15 -6.36 -11.22
C GLU A 59 1.03 -6.87 -10.40
N TRP A 60 2.18 -6.18 -10.43
CA TRP A 60 3.34 -6.61 -9.64
C TRP A 60 3.09 -6.46 -8.14
N LEU A 61 2.39 -5.41 -7.72
CA LEU A 61 2.08 -5.19 -6.31
C LEU A 61 1.12 -6.26 -5.81
N ALA A 62 0.16 -6.68 -6.63
CA ALA A 62 -0.73 -7.79 -6.32
C ALA A 62 0.00 -9.13 -6.29
N GLU A 63 0.90 -9.39 -7.23
CA GLU A 63 1.71 -10.61 -7.25
C GLU A 63 2.60 -10.70 -6.01
N GLN A 64 3.28 -9.61 -5.65
CA GLN A 64 4.12 -9.51 -4.46
C GLN A 64 3.36 -9.81 -3.16
N GLU A 65 2.12 -9.31 -3.07
CA GLU A 65 1.27 -9.47 -1.89
C GLU A 65 0.35 -10.70 -1.94
N GLY A 66 0.43 -11.50 -3.01
CA GLY A 66 -0.41 -12.69 -3.22
C GLY A 66 -1.91 -12.38 -3.35
N VAL A 67 -2.26 -11.29 -4.03
CA VAL A 67 -3.64 -10.81 -4.22
C VAL A 67 -4.15 -11.17 -5.62
N ASP A 68 -5.34 -11.77 -5.69
CA ASP A 68 -6.06 -11.93 -6.97
C ASP A 68 -6.83 -10.66 -7.31
N LEU A 69 -6.43 -9.98 -8.39
CA LEU A 69 -7.05 -8.74 -8.86
C LEU A 69 -8.48 -8.89 -9.38
N ASN A 70 -8.93 -10.12 -9.66
CA ASN A 70 -10.32 -10.40 -10.01
C ASN A 70 -11.14 -10.90 -8.81
N GLY A 71 -10.51 -10.99 -7.63
CA GLY A 71 -11.11 -11.49 -6.41
C GLY A 71 -11.80 -10.42 -5.56
N GLU A 72 -11.90 -10.70 -4.27
CA GLU A 72 -12.52 -9.81 -3.28
C GLU A 72 -11.57 -8.70 -2.82
N THR A 73 -12.15 -7.60 -2.35
CA THR A 73 -11.38 -6.49 -1.79
C THR A 73 -10.52 -6.95 -0.62
N ARG A 74 -9.27 -6.53 -0.56
CA ARG A 74 -8.31 -7.00 0.43
C ARG A 74 -7.52 -5.84 1.03
N LEU A 75 -7.36 -5.87 2.34
CA LEU A 75 -6.47 -4.97 3.07
C LEU A 75 -5.22 -5.73 3.48
N ILE A 76 -4.08 -5.08 3.35
CA ILE A 76 -2.77 -5.55 3.77
C ILE A 76 -2.22 -4.51 4.73
N GLU A 77 -2.18 -4.92 5.99
CA GLU A 77 -1.78 -4.07 7.12
C GLU A 77 -0.26 -3.84 7.16
N SER A 78 0.52 -4.83 6.71
CA SER A 78 1.97 -4.76 6.65
C SER A 78 2.43 -5.17 5.25
N PRO A 79 2.31 -4.25 4.26
CA PRO A 79 2.79 -4.51 2.90
C PRO A 79 4.30 -4.75 2.92
N MET A 80 4.78 -5.50 1.94
CA MET A 80 6.19 -5.81 1.80
C MET A 80 6.96 -4.53 1.47
N VAL A 81 7.90 -4.17 2.35
CA VAL A 81 8.72 -2.96 2.24
C VAL A 81 10.11 -3.27 1.69
N CYS A 82 10.74 -2.26 1.12
CA CYS A 82 12.15 -2.33 0.76
C CYS A 82 13.03 -2.37 2.02
N GLU A 83 13.95 -3.32 2.11
CA GLU A 83 14.86 -3.45 3.26
C GLU A 83 15.86 -2.28 3.40
N ARG A 84 16.01 -1.43 2.37
CA ARG A 84 16.92 -0.27 2.39
C ARG A 84 16.23 1.04 2.77
N CYS A 85 15.17 1.40 2.05
CA CYS A 85 14.49 2.67 2.27
C CYS A 85 13.26 2.55 3.18
N GLU A 86 12.87 1.32 3.55
CA GLU A 86 11.72 1.02 4.42
C GLU A 86 10.38 1.50 3.83
N LEU A 87 10.38 1.86 2.53
CA LEU A 87 9.19 2.27 1.77
C LEU A 87 8.64 1.10 0.95
N TRP A 88 7.36 1.17 0.61
CA TRP A 88 6.66 0.24 -0.28
C TRP A 88 5.90 0.99 -1.38
N GLY A 89 5.45 0.27 -2.42
CA GLY A 89 4.55 0.82 -3.44
C GLY A 89 5.19 1.75 -4.48
N ARG A 90 6.52 1.98 -4.43
CA ARG A 90 7.24 2.76 -5.45
C ARG A 90 7.64 1.93 -6.67
N SER A 91 8.23 0.77 -6.43
CA SER A 91 8.74 -0.15 -7.46
C SER A 91 8.69 -1.59 -6.93
N PRO A 92 8.67 -2.59 -7.82
CA PRO A 92 8.82 -3.99 -7.45
C PRO A 92 10.05 -4.24 -6.57
N LEU A 93 9.90 -5.15 -5.60
CA LEU A 93 11.05 -5.67 -4.86
C LEU A 93 11.74 -6.76 -5.67
N VAL A 94 13.06 -6.67 -5.80
CA VAL A 94 13.88 -7.71 -6.46
C VAL A 94 14.32 -8.79 -5.47
N GLU A 95 15.07 -9.79 -5.93
CA GLU A 95 15.49 -11.01 -5.18
C GLU A 95 16.14 -10.80 -3.80
N LYS A 96 16.48 -9.57 -3.44
CA LYS A 96 17.05 -9.20 -2.13
C LYS A 96 16.12 -8.38 -1.24
N GLY A 97 14.83 -8.28 -1.55
CA GLY A 97 13.92 -7.40 -0.80
C GLY A 97 14.23 -5.91 -0.95
N ILE A 98 15.00 -5.53 -1.98
CA ILE A 98 15.38 -4.15 -2.29
C ILE A 98 14.53 -3.70 -3.49
N CYS A 99 14.02 -2.48 -3.48
CA CYS A 99 13.32 -1.91 -4.63
C CYS A 99 14.29 -1.54 -5.77
N GLU A 100 13.79 -1.45 -6.99
CA GLU A 100 14.61 -1.07 -8.16
C GLU A 100 15.33 0.28 -7.97
N GLU A 101 14.67 1.30 -7.42
CA GLU A 101 15.30 2.62 -7.18
C GLU A 101 16.55 2.52 -6.29
N CYS A 102 16.46 1.81 -5.14
CA CYS A 102 17.59 1.64 -4.23
C CYS A 102 18.69 0.71 -4.77
N ARG A 103 18.41 -0.04 -5.84
CA ARG A 103 19.40 -0.86 -6.54
C ARG A 103 20.15 -0.03 -7.58
N ASP A 104 19.45 0.83 -8.31
CA ASP A 104 20.06 1.69 -9.34
C ASP A 104 21.01 2.71 -8.70
N GLU A 105 20.69 3.24 -7.51
CA GLU A 105 21.60 4.09 -6.73
C GLU A 105 22.94 3.41 -6.36
N ASP A 106 22.97 2.07 -6.30
CA ASP A 106 24.19 1.29 -5.98
C ASP A 106 25.06 1.05 -7.22
N SER A 107 24.55 1.34 -8.42
CA SER A 107 25.21 1.01 -9.70
C SER A 107 25.97 2.18 -10.33
N GLU A 108 25.99 3.34 -9.68
CA GLU A 108 26.69 4.57 -10.14
C GLU A 108 28.09 4.78 -9.53
N GLU A 109 28.73 3.73 -9.00
CA GLU A 109 30.15 3.75 -8.55
C GLU A 109 31.15 3.19 -9.57
#